data_AF-A0AAX1C5B9-F1
#
_entry.id   AF-A0AAX1C5B9-F1
#
_cell.length_a   1.000
_cell.length_b   1.000
_cell.length_c   1.000
_cell.angle_alpha   90.00
_cell.angle_beta   90.00
_cell.angle_gamma   90.00
#
_symmetry.space_group_name_H-M   'P 1'
#
loop_
_entity.id
_entity.type
_entity.pdbx_description
1 polymer ?
#
loop_
_entity_poly.entity_id
_entity_poly.type
_entity_poly.pdbx_seq_one_letter_code
_entity_poly.pdbx_strand_id
1 'polypeptide(L)'
;MASEIAIIRLPAPVVTLQQFAELEGVSERTAYRWTTGDNPRVPIEPRKINKGCKKAGGPIRIYYARYKEAQMREALGHSRFQIVFDNSLYGNHRGVGHV
;
A
#
# COMPACT_ATOMS: atom_id res chain seq x y z
N MET A 1 -12.30 -28.01 -16.38
CA MET A 1 -11.22 -27.14 -16.88
C MET A 1 -10.85 -26.23 -15.73
N ALA A 2 -9.70 -26.46 -15.08
CA ALA A 2 -9.33 -25.73 -13.88
C ALA A 2 -9.07 -24.27 -14.27
N SER A 3 -9.91 -23.34 -13.82
CA SER A 3 -9.61 -21.92 -13.95
C SER A 3 -8.40 -21.61 -13.09
N GLU A 4 -7.27 -21.33 -13.71
CA GLU A 4 -6.06 -20.88 -13.02
C GLU A 4 -6.34 -19.52 -12.39
N ILE A 5 -6.44 -19.46 -11.07
CA ILE A 5 -6.63 -18.22 -10.33
C ILE A 5 -5.25 -17.76 -9.88
N ALA A 6 -4.83 -16.58 -10.34
CA ALA A 6 -3.60 -15.97 -9.83
C ALA A 6 -3.83 -15.53 -8.37
N ILE A 7 -3.11 -16.16 -7.44
CA ILE A 7 -3.18 -15.82 -6.02
C ILE A 7 -2.07 -14.83 -5.70
N ILE A 8 -2.45 -13.60 -5.36
CA ILE A 8 -1.51 -12.55 -4.96
C ILE A 8 -1.53 -12.46 -3.44
N ARG A 9 -0.37 -12.71 -2.82
CA ARG A 9 -0.20 -12.58 -1.38
C ARG A 9 0.29 -11.17 -1.07
N LEU A 10 -0.52 -10.41 -0.35
CA LEU A 10 -0.14 -9.10 0.15
C LEU A 10 -0.02 -9.15 1.67
N PRO A 11 0.96 -8.45 2.26
CA PRO A 11 1.15 -8.44 3.70
C PRO A 11 -0.01 -7.76 4.44
N ALA A 12 -0.49 -6.64 3.89
CA ALA A 12 -1.56 -5.85 4.46
C ALA A 12 -2.37 -5.14 3.37
N PRO A 13 -3.67 -4.87 3.62
CA PRO A 13 -4.50 -4.10 2.69
C PRO A 13 -4.08 -2.63 2.62
N VAL A 14 -3.57 -2.09 3.73
CA VAL A 14 -3.12 -0.71 3.88
C VAL A 14 -1.71 -0.72 4.47
N VAL A 15 -0.82 0.07 3.88
CA VAL A 15 0.59 0.17 4.30
C VAL A 15 0.98 1.62 4.53
N THR A 16 2.05 1.84 5.30
CA THR A 16 2.67 3.16 5.42
C THR A 16 3.58 3.44 4.23
N LEU A 17 4.00 4.70 4.06
CA LEU A 17 4.95 5.09 3.02
C LEU A 17 6.25 4.28 3.06
N GLN A 18 6.79 4.05 4.26
CA GLN A 18 8.01 3.27 4.47
C GLN A 18 7.82 1.81 4.05
N GLN A 19 6.76 1.16 4.52
CA GLN A 19 6.42 -0.20 4.13
C GLN A 19 6.18 -0.33 2.62
N PHE A 20 5.53 0.65 1.99
CA PHE A 20 5.35 0.68 0.54
C PHE A 20 6.70 0.78 -0.20
N ALA A 21 7.60 1.62 0.30
CA ALA A 21 8.94 1.77 -0.24
C ALA A 21 9.73 0.46 -0.15
N GLU A 22 9.66 -0.23 0.98
CA GLU A 22 10.29 -1.54 1.19
C GLU A 22 9.69 -2.63 0.29
N LEU A 23 8.36 -2.69 0.17
CA LEU A 23 7.66 -3.69 -0.64
C LEU A 23 7.89 -3.53 -2.14
N GLU A 24 7.92 -2.28 -2.63
CA GLU A 24 8.23 -1.99 -4.04
C GLU A 24 9.74 -1.88 -4.32
N GLY A 25 10.59 -1.92 -3.28
CA GLY A 25 12.05 -1.77 -3.42
C GLY A 25 12.48 -0.38 -3.93
N VAL A 26 11.68 0.66 -3.64
CA VAL A 26 11.95 2.04 -4.05
C VAL A 26 12.35 2.91 -2.86
N SER A 27 13.01 4.04 -3.10
CA SER A 27 13.29 5.00 -2.03
C SER A 27 12.01 5.69 -1.53
N GLU A 28 11.98 6.05 -0.25
CA GLU A 28 10.85 6.78 0.38
C GLU A 28 10.51 8.07 -0.38
N ARG A 29 11.51 8.76 -0.95
CA ARG A 29 11.29 9.95 -1.77
C ARG A 29 10.50 9.65 -3.05
N THR A 30 10.74 8.51 -3.68
CA THR A 30 10.02 8.05 -4.87
C THR A 30 8.60 7.65 -4.50
N ALA A 31 8.44 6.87 -3.43
CA ALA A 31 7.13 6.54 -2.87
C ALA A 31 6.31 7.82 -2.56
N TYR A 32 6.94 8.83 -1.95
CA TYR A 32 6.30 10.11 -1.63
C TYR A 32 5.82 10.85 -2.88
N ARG A 33 6.61 10.84 -3.97
CA ARG A 33 6.19 11.42 -5.26
C ARG A 33 5.01 10.65 -5.87
N TRP A 34 4.93 9.34 -5.68
CA TRP A 34 3.84 8.53 -6.20
C TRP A 34 2.53 8.69 -5.43
N THR A 35 2.59 9.09 -4.15
CA THR A 35 1.41 9.30 -3.30
C THR A 35 0.94 10.75 -3.25
N THR A 36 1.86 11.70 -3.08
CA THR A 36 1.56 13.11 -2.77
C THR A 36 2.28 14.07 -3.73
N GLY A 37 2.96 13.55 -4.75
CA GLY A 37 3.52 14.37 -5.82
C GLY A 37 2.47 14.88 -6.79
N ASP A 38 2.95 15.54 -7.83
CA ASP A 38 2.16 16.21 -8.87
C ASP A 38 1.27 15.25 -9.69
N ASN A 39 1.66 13.98 -9.77
CA ASN A 39 0.91 12.93 -10.47
C ASN A 39 0.74 11.70 -9.57
N PRO A 40 -0.23 11.71 -8.63
CA PRO A 40 -0.42 10.62 -7.70
C PRO A 40 -0.92 9.38 -8.45
N ARG A 41 -0.08 8.34 -8.48
CA ARG A 41 -0.38 7.04 -9.12
C ARG A 41 -0.90 6.00 -8.13
N VAL A 42 -0.78 6.29 -6.84
CA VAL A 42 -1.09 5.36 -5.78
C VAL A 42 -2.29 5.86 -4.98
N PRO A 43 -3.35 5.05 -4.82
CA PRO A 43 -4.51 5.42 -4.02
C PRO A 43 -4.11 5.53 -2.54
N ILE A 44 -4.33 6.70 -1.96
CA ILE A 44 -4.06 6.98 -0.54
C ILE A 44 -5.34 7.36 0.21
N GLU A 45 -5.33 7.15 1.52
CA GLU A 45 -6.36 7.68 2.40
C GLU A 45 -6.33 9.21 2.35
N PRO A 46 -7.50 9.87 2.18
CA PRO A 46 -7.55 11.32 2.10
C PRO A 46 -6.96 11.94 3.37
N ARG A 47 -5.91 12.74 3.18
CA ARG A 47 -5.24 13.39 4.30
C ARG A 47 -6.01 14.65 4.67
N LYS A 48 -6.57 14.67 5.88
CA LYS A 48 -7.30 15.83 6.38
C LYS A 48 -6.30 16.92 6.76
N ILE A 49 -6.43 18.10 6.13
CA ILE A 49 -5.70 19.29 6.58
C ILE A 49 -6.39 19.81 7.83
N ASN A 50 -5.68 19.80 8.96
CA ASN A 50 -6.20 20.35 10.20
C ASN A 50 -6.31 21.88 10.11
N LYS A 51 -7.33 22.44 10.76
CA LYS A 51 -7.61 23.88 10.76
C LYS A 51 -6.39 24.63 11.31
N GLY A 52 -5.79 25.51 10.50
CA GLY A 52 -4.58 26.26 10.84
C GLY A 52 -3.27 25.69 10.26
N CYS A 53 -3.28 24.50 9.65
CA CYS A 53 -2.11 23.93 8.99
C CYS A 53 -2.13 24.21 7.48
N LYS A 54 -0.99 24.66 6.90
CA LYS A 54 -0.84 24.88 5.45
C LYS A 54 -0.70 23.59 4.64
N LYS A 55 -0.43 22.46 5.30
CA LYS A 55 -0.21 21.15 4.66
C LYS A 55 -0.91 20.06 5.46
N ALA A 56 -1.32 19.00 4.76
CA ALA A 56 -1.90 17.83 5.40
C ALA A 56 -0.81 17.13 6.23
N GLY A 57 -1.00 17.13 7.55
CA GLY A 57 -0.10 16.46 8.49
C GLY A 57 -0.51 15.00 8.72
N GLY A 58 0.39 14.21 9.29
CA GLY A 58 0.11 12.83 9.70
C GLY A 58 0.62 11.75 8.75
N PRO A 59 0.63 10.49 9.22
CA PRO A 59 1.17 9.35 8.48
C PRO A 59 0.38 9.09 7.20
N ILE A 60 1.09 8.85 6.09
CA ILE A 60 0.48 8.51 4.81
C ILE A 60 0.06 7.05 4.85
N ARG A 61 -1.23 6.80 4.66
CA ARG A 61 -1.82 5.46 4.54
C ARG A 61 -2.11 5.19 3.07
N ILE A 62 -1.49 4.15 2.54
CA ILE A 62 -1.52 3.76 1.15
C ILE A 62 -2.41 2.53 1.01
N TYR A 63 -3.42 2.57 0.15
CA TYR A 63 -4.28 1.42 -0.16
C TYR A 63 -3.55 0.45 -1.10
N TYR A 64 -2.61 -0.31 -0.55
CA TYR A 64 -1.76 -1.23 -1.31
C TYR A 64 -2.56 -2.30 -2.04
N ALA A 65 -3.64 -2.81 -1.42
CA ALA A 65 -4.54 -3.76 -2.06
C ALA A 65 -5.12 -3.21 -3.37
N ARG A 66 -5.64 -1.98 -3.35
CA ARG A 66 -6.21 -1.33 -4.53
C ARG A 66 -5.16 -1.03 -5.59
N TYR A 67 -3.97 -0.63 -5.16
CA TYR A 67 -2.85 -0.39 -6.07
C TYR A 67 -2.46 -1.67 -6.83
N LYS A 68 -2.25 -2.77 -6.10
CA LYS A 68 -1.90 -4.06 -6.71
C LYS A 68 -3.05 -4.65 -7.52
N GLU A 69 -4.29 -4.48 -7.07
CA GLU A 69 -5.47 -4.88 -7.85
C GLU A 69 -5.51 -4.19 -9.20
N ALA A 70 -5.31 -2.86 -9.25
CA ALA A 70 -5.29 -2.11 -10.50
C ALA A 70 -4.15 -2.58 -11.43
N GLN A 71 -2.95 -2.76 -10.90
CA GLN A 71 -1.80 -3.29 -11.65
C GLN A 71 -2.09 -4.69 -12.22
N MET A 72 -2.67 -5.56 -11.42
CA MET A 72 -2.99 -6.93 -11.82
C MET A 72 -4.15 -6.97 -12.82
N ARG A 73 -5.11 -6.06 -12.69
CA ARG A 73 -6.20 -5.91 -13.64
C ARG A 73 -5.71 -5.38 -14.99
N GLU A 74 -4.75 -4.47 -15.01
CA GLU A 74 -4.08 -4.05 -16.25
C GLU A 74 -3.23 -5.17 -16.86
N ALA A 75 -2.49 -5.93 -16.04
CA ALA A 75 -1.57 -6.95 -16.52
C ALA A 75 -2.25 -8.27 -16.94
N LEU A 76 -3.26 -8.72 -16.19
CA LEU A 76 -3.96 -10.00 -16.39
C LEU A 76 -5.28 -9.84 -17.17
N GLY A 77 -5.69 -8.60 -17.44
CA GLY A 77 -6.91 -8.25 -18.17
C GLY A 77 -8.18 -8.80 -17.50
N HIS A 78 -8.84 -9.75 -18.18
CA HIS A 78 -10.09 -10.37 -17.73
C HIS A 78 -9.87 -11.63 -16.86
N SER A 79 -8.62 -12.00 -16.57
CA SER A 79 -8.35 -13.20 -15.78
C SER A 79 -8.77 -13.02 -14.33
N ARG A 80 -9.23 -14.11 -13.72
CA ARG A 80 -9.67 -14.12 -12.32
C ARG A 80 -8.42 -14.21 -11.44
N PHE A 81 -8.28 -13.26 -10.52
CA PHE A 81 -7.22 -13.26 -9.52
C PHE A 81 -7.84 -13.08 -8.14
N GLN A 82 -7.15 -13.56 -7.12
CA GLN A 82 -7.57 -13.43 -5.73
C GLN A 82 -6.44 -12.80 -4.92
N ILE A 83 -6.76 -11.74 -4.19
CA ILE A 83 -5.84 -11.09 -3.27
C ILE A 83 -6.06 -11.71 -1.90
N VAL A 84 -5.03 -12.35 -1.37
CA VAL A 84 -5.03 -12.94 -0.03
C VAL A 84 -4.11 -12.09 0.85
N PHE A 85 -4.64 -11.66 1.98
CA PHE A 85 -3.86 -10.93 2.97
C PHE A 85 -3.21 -11.92 3.92
N ASP A 86 -1.88 -11.92 3.96
CA ASP A 86 -1.10 -12.77 4.85
C ASP A 86 -0.19 -11.90 5.71
N ASN A 87 -0.59 -11.70 6.96
CA ASN A 87 0.13 -10.85 7.89
C ASN A 87 1.35 -11.56 8.53
N SER A 88 1.73 -12.76 8.05
CA SER A 88 2.82 -13.55 8.63
C SER A 88 4.21 -12.95 8.35
N LEU A 89 4.31 -12.07 7.34
CA LEU A 89 5.55 -11.38 6.97
C LEU A 89 5.83 -10.11 7.81
N TYR A 90 4.82 -9.56 8.49
CA TYR A 90 4.97 -8.42 9.40
C TYR A 90 4.82 -8.88 10.86
N GLY A 91 5.76 -9.73 11.28
CA GLY A 91 5.99 -10.07 12.68
C GLY A 91 6.32 -8.82 13.50
N ASN A 92 5.30 -8.29 14.15
CA ASN A 92 5.27 -7.40 15.31
C ASN A 92 6.63 -7.12 16.02
N HIS A 93 7.44 -6.18 15.51
CA HIS A 93 8.48 -5.49 16.31
C HIS A 93 7.88 -4.42 17.24
N ARG A 94 6.74 -4.71 17.89
CA ARG A 94 6.25 -3.94 19.04
C ARG A 94 6.28 -4.80 20.30
N GLY A 95 7.48 -5.24 20.67
CA GLY A 95 7.80 -5.51 22.07
C GLY A 95 7.96 -4.17 22.79
N VAL A 96 6.85 -3.56 23.18
CA VAL A 96 6.84 -2.55 24.24
C VAL A 96 7.15 -3.28 25.54
N GLY A 97 8.40 -3.19 25.99
CA GLY A 97 8.83 -3.51 27.35
C GLY A 97 9.38 -2.25 28.00
N HIS A 98 8.48 -1.36 28.44
CA HIS A 98 8.78 -0.33 29.41
C HIS A 98 7.89 -0.57 30.62
N VAL A 99 8.40 -1.37 31.58
CA VAL A 99 8.50 -1.10 33.03
C VAL A 99 9.46 -2.11 33.63
#